data_AF-A0A194VV95-F1
#
_entry.id   AF-A0A194VV95-F1
#
_cell.length_a   1.000
_cell.length_b   1.000
_cell.length_c   1.000
_cell.angle_alpha   90.00
_cell.angle_beta   90.00
_cell.angle_gamma   90.00
#
_symmetry.space_group_name_H-M   'P 1'
#
loop_
_entity.id
_entity.type
_entity.pdbx_description
1 polymer ?
#
loop_
_entity_poly.entity_id
_entity_poly.type
_entity_poly.pdbx_seq_one_letter_code
_entity_poly.pdbx_strand_id
1 'polypeptide(L)'
;MIPKLLRKAAFGLIVISTAVATDPIVELETGHVAYNKGVSSGSVEHFHNIKYAHDTSGNRGFAPPEPYHPPEGSVLDATTPGPACPQSKAVTPPVFAETPDISGLVRGSAEDPHWDPDNLITLSTSIGKPVIYVALNFRLTIFGYARLPILGDQNLLNVGMRDQRAGLQWVKDNIAAFGGDPDKITPPSSSAPEAWSMSGPPGTALNITSDASEIHTRAVAEKLECAHESDEDTLSCLREIPMDKLLEVAIEYSVNHHPPMGLFTFIPSVDGDILPDHPSVLYKSGRFSKGTPVVFGWTEDDGAMNAGPALMF
;
A
#
# COMPACT_ATOMS: atom_id res chain seq x y z
N MET A 1 82.84 -23.28 -17.95
CA MET A 1 81.77 -24.25 -18.29
C MET A 1 80.61 -24.01 -17.32
N ILE A 2 79.44 -23.71 -17.89
CA ILE A 2 78.09 -23.45 -17.33
C ILE A 2 77.54 -24.75 -16.67
N PRO A 3 76.42 -24.82 -15.90
CA PRO A 3 75.88 -24.09 -14.74
C PRO A 3 75.47 -25.07 -13.58
N LYS A 4 74.86 -24.55 -12.50
CA LYS A 4 73.69 -25.13 -11.77
C LYS A 4 73.45 -24.27 -10.51
N LEU A 5 72.26 -23.88 -10.07
CA LEU A 5 70.93 -23.66 -10.65
C LEU A 5 70.16 -22.99 -9.52
N LEU A 6 69.57 -21.82 -9.78
CA LEU A 6 68.63 -21.16 -8.85
C LEU A 6 67.42 -22.05 -8.56
N ARG A 7 66.89 -21.97 -7.35
CA ARG A 7 65.45 -21.74 -7.05
C ARG A 7 65.25 -21.65 -5.53
N LYS A 8 65.17 -20.44 -4.99
CA LYS A 8 64.46 -20.17 -3.73
C LYS A 8 63.31 -19.22 -4.03
N ALA A 9 62.17 -19.57 -3.47
CA ALA A 9 60.82 -19.21 -3.87
C ALA A 9 60.57 -17.70 -3.90
N ALA A 10 59.77 -17.29 -4.88
CA ALA A 10 59.13 -15.98 -4.89
C ALA A 10 58.12 -15.91 -3.74
N PHE A 11 58.26 -14.91 -2.88
CA PHE A 11 57.18 -14.47 -2.01
C PHE A 11 56.15 -13.74 -2.88
N GLY A 12 55.15 -14.49 -3.36
CA GLY A 12 53.93 -13.91 -3.90
C GLY A 12 53.03 -13.51 -2.74
N LEU A 13 52.97 -12.21 -2.43
CA LEU A 13 51.95 -11.67 -1.53
C LEU A 13 50.63 -11.67 -2.32
N ILE A 14 49.79 -12.68 -2.07
CA ILE A 14 48.39 -12.64 -2.51
C ILE A 14 47.69 -11.68 -1.55
N VAL A 15 47.55 -10.42 -1.97
CA VAL A 15 46.57 -9.52 -1.38
C VAL A 15 45.22 -10.00 -1.91
N ILE A 16 44.55 -10.84 -1.12
CA ILE A 16 43.11 -11.02 -1.25
C ILE A 16 42.53 -9.68 -0.82
N SER A 17 42.31 -8.79 -1.80
CA SER A 17 41.42 -7.66 -1.59
C SER A 17 40.07 -8.27 -1.25
N THR A 18 39.68 -8.20 0.02
CA THR A 18 38.28 -8.31 0.38
C THR A 18 37.58 -7.25 -0.44
N ALA A 19 36.87 -7.66 -1.49
CA ALA A 19 35.76 -6.87 -1.97
C ALA A 19 34.81 -6.80 -0.79
N VAL A 20 34.97 -5.75 0.03
CA VAL A 20 33.86 -5.27 0.84
C VAL A 20 32.90 -4.82 -0.25
N ALA A 21 31.95 -5.68 -0.61
CA ALA A 21 30.71 -5.20 -1.18
C ALA A 21 30.22 -4.22 -0.11
N THR A 22 30.49 -2.94 -0.32
CA THR A 22 29.92 -1.89 0.50
C THR A 22 28.44 -2.01 0.22
N ASP A 23 27.70 -2.56 1.19
CA ASP A 23 26.24 -2.63 1.15
C ASP A 23 25.71 -1.28 0.61
N PRO A 24 24.67 -1.26 -0.24
CA PRO A 24 24.18 -0.01 -0.79
C PRO A 24 23.69 0.87 0.36
N ILE A 25 24.31 2.04 0.52
CA ILE A 25 23.95 3.04 1.53
C ILE A 25 23.21 4.18 0.83
N VAL A 26 22.00 4.49 1.31
CA VAL A 26 21.26 5.69 0.93
C VAL A 26 21.17 6.61 2.13
N GLU A 27 21.62 7.85 2.00
CA GLU A 27 21.52 8.87 3.04
C GLU A 27 20.44 9.89 2.65
N LEU A 28 19.43 10.04 3.50
CA LEU A 28 18.46 11.10 3.39
C LEU A 28 19.08 12.42 3.86
N GLU A 29 19.01 13.46 3.03
CA GLU A 29 19.50 14.81 3.38
C GLU A 29 18.77 15.36 4.61
N THR A 30 17.48 15.07 4.73
CA THR A 30 16.67 15.44 5.90
C THR A 30 16.96 14.52 7.08
N GLY A 31 17.55 15.08 8.14
CA GLY A 31 17.79 14.38 9.41
C GLY A 31 18.98 13.41 9.39
N HIS A 32 19.81 13.41 8.34
CA HIS A 32 21.00 12.54 8.24
C HIS A 32 20.70 11.06 8.54
N VAL A 33 19.56 10.58 8.06
CA VAL A 33 19.14 9.19 8.23
C VAL A 33 19.75 8.36 7.12
N ALA A 34 20.47 7.29 7.46
CA ALA A 34 21.04 6.37 6.50
C ALA A 34 20.27 5.04 6.47
N TYR A 35 20.00 4.52 5.28
CA TYR A 35 19.61 3.13 5.08
C TYR A 35 20.86 2.36 4.66
N ASN A 36 21.41 1.59 5.60
CA ASN A 36 22.73 0.98 5.42
C ASN A 36 22.72 -0.25 4.50
N LYS A 37 21.55 -0.86 4.29
CA LYS A 37 21.44 -2.17 3.66
C LYS A 37 20.14 -2.30 2.89
N GLY A 38 20.24 -2.28 1.56
CA GLY A 38 19.28 -2.93 0.67
C GLY A 38 19.75 -4.34 0.30
N VAL A 39 18.87 -5.14 -0.30
CA VAL A 39 19.27 -6.42 -0.93
C VAL A 39 19.32 -6.23 -2.44
N SER A 40 20.32 -6.83 -3.09
CA SER A 40 20.42 -6.79 -4.56
C SER A 40 19.94 -8.11 -5.16
N SER A 41 19.00 -8.03 -6.10
CA SER A 41 18.56 -9.13 -6.96
C SER A 41 19.03 -8.84 -8.38
N GLY A 42 20.07 -9.55 -8.83
CA GLY A 42 20.69 -9.27 -10.14
C GLY A 42 21.28 -7.85 -10.20
N SER A 43 20.68 -6.98 -11.02
CA SER A 43 21.06 -5.56 -11.16
C SER A 43 20.13 -4.59 -10.44
N VAL A 44 19.17 -5.10 -9.66
CA VAL A 44 18.16 -4.30 -8.96
C VAL A 44 18.51 -4.23 -7.48
N GLU A 45 18.44 -3.03 -6.91
CA GLU A 45 18.59 -2.79 -5.47
C GLU A 45 17.20 -2.63 -4.84
N HIS A 46 16.95 -3.34 -3.75
CA HIS A 46 15.69 -3.31 -3.02
C HIS A 46 15.90 -2.74 -1.63
N PHE A 47 15.06 -1.78 -1.26
CA PHE A 47 14.99 -1.21 0.08
C PHE A 47 13.58 -1.43 0.63
N HIS A 48 13.48 -2.32 1.61
CA HIS A 48 12.23 -2.76 2.21
C HIS A 48 11.92 -2.02 3.52
N ASN A 49 10.65 -2.03 3.89
CA ASN A 49 10.16 -1.62 5.22
C ASN A 49 10.59 -0.20 5.64
N ILE A 50 10.72 0.71 4.67
CA ILE A 50 10.95 2.12 4.96
C ILE A 50 9.66 2.74 5.51
N LYS A 51 9.72 3.26 6.73
CA LYS A 51 8.56 3.80 7.44
C LYS A 51 8.30 5.26 7.03
N TYR A 52 7.15 5.52 6.42
CA TYR A 52 6.67 6.88 6.16
C TYR A 52 5.79 7.43 7.29
N ALA A 53 5.24 6.56 8.15
CA ALA A 53 4.34 6.92 9.24
C ALA A 53 4.53 6.05 10.49
N HIS A 54 4.08 6.55 11.63
CA HIS A 54 4.04 5.81 12.89
C HIS A 54 3.00 4.68 12.86
N ASP A 55 3.22 3.67 13.70
CA ASP A 55 2.26 2.57 13.93
C ASP A 55 0.91 3.10 14.42
N THR A 56 -0.16 2.49 13.92
CA THR A 56 -1.55 2.91 14.14
C THR A 56 -2.31 1.98 15.10
N SER A 57 -1.60 1.12 15.83
CA SER A 57 -2.21 0.23 16.83
C SER A 57 -2.68 0.97 18.09
N GLY A 58 -3.51 0.29 18.90
CA GLY A 58 -4.05 0.83 20.15
C GLY A 58 -4.93 2.06 19.94
N ASN A 59 -4.74 3.10 20.77
CA ASN A 59 -5.56 4.32 20.74
C ASN A 59 -5.48 5.11 19.43
N ARG A 60 -4.50 4.80 18.58
CA ARG A 60 -4.35 5.38 17.24
C ARG A 60 -5.15 4.64 16.16
N GLY A 61 -5.90 3.60 16.54
CA GLY A 61 -6.88 2.97 15.69
C GLY A 61 -7.83 4.02 15.10
N PHE A 62 -8.04 3.95 13.78
CA PHE A 62 -8.88 4.88 13.01
C PHE A 62 -8.39 6.35 12.97
N ALA A 63 -7.18 6.66 13.47
CA ALA A 63 -6.61 8.00 13.35
C ALA A 63 -5.82 8.17 12.03
N PRO A 64 -5.71 9.39 11.47
CA PRO A 64 -4.79 9.69 10.38
C PRO A 64 -3.35 9.26 10.65
N PRO A 65 -2.55 8.95 9.61
CA PRO A 65 -1.13 8.67 9.78
C PRO A 65 -0.42 9.90 10.35
N GLU A 66 0.50 9.68 11.29
CA GLU A 66 1.45 10.72 11.69
C GLU A 66 2.80 10.42 11.04
N PRO A 67 3.44 11.40 10.38
CA PRO A 67 4.75 11.22 9.77
C PRO A 67 5.76 10.65 10.77
N TYR A 68 6.51 9.63 10.35
CA TYR A 68 7.60 9.09 11.15
C TYR A 68 8.92 9.69 10.71
N HIS A 69 9.60 10.37 11.64
CA HIS A 69 10.96 10.85 11.46
C HIS A 69 11.89 10.06 12.38
N PRO A 70 12.77 9.22 11.82
CA PRO A 70 13.80 8.55 12.60
C PRO A 70 14.67 9.59 13.33
N PRO A 71 15.25 9.24 14.50
CA PRO A 71 16.20 10.11 15.18
C PRO A 71 17.36 10.50 14.25
N GLU A 72 17.86 11.73 14.40
CA GLU A 72 18.95 12.25 13.58
C GLU A 72 20.20 11.36 13.68
N GLY A 73 20.85 11.08 12.54
CA GLY A 73 22.01 10.19 12.47
C GLY A 73 21.68 8.71 12.66
N SER A 74 20.40 8.33 12.64
CA SER A 74 20.01 6.93 12.70
C SER A 74 20.40 6.17 11.43
N VAL A 75 20.69 4.90 11.65
CA VAL A 75 21.06 3.94 10.63
C VAL A 75 20.04 2.81 10.65
N LEU A 76 19.28 2.67 9.57
CA LEU A 76 18.15 1.75 9.47
C LEU A 76 18.46 0.59 8.52
N ASP A 77 17.95 -0.59 8.87
CA ASP A 77 18.02 -1.79 8.05
C ASP A 77 16.80 -1.86 7.13
N ALA A 78 17.03 -1.95 5.81
CA ALA A 78 16.00 -2.04 4.78
C ALA A 78 16.13 -3.35 3.97
N THR A 79 16.69 -4.41 4.56
CA THR A 79 16.85 -5.72 3.88
C THR A 79 15.65 -6.64 4.02
N THR A 80 14.79 -6.38 5.00
CA THR A 80 13.69 -7.30 5.36
C THR A 80 12.33 -6.67 5.01
N PRO A 81 11.48 -7.38 4.26
CA PRO A 81 10.09 -6.99 4.01
C PRO A 81 9.32 -6.60 5.26
N GLY A 82 8.52 -5.55 5.16
CA GLY A 82 7.62 -5.11 6.23
C GLY A 82 6.37 -6.00 6.30
N PRO A 83 5.67 -6.03 7.44
CA PRO A 83 4.39 -6.74 7.52
C PRO A 83 3.34 -6.05 6.63
N ALA A 84 2.50 -6.85 5.98
CA ALA A 84 1.30 -6.34 5.32
C ALA A 84 0.28 -5.83 6.37
N CYS A 85 -0.62 -4.96 5.95
CA CYS A 85 -1.70 -4.49 6.83
C CYS A 85 -2.62 -5.66 7.24
N PRO A 86 -3.31 -5.56 8.40
CA PRO A 86 -4.26 -6.58 8.86
C PRO A 86 -5.31 -6.89 7.77
N GLN A 87 -5.35 -8.16 7.34
CA GLN A 87 -6.20 -8.64 6.27
C GLN A 87 -6.44 -10.15 6.43
N SER A 88 -7.52 -10.66 5.84
CA SER A 88 -7.84 -12.09 5.91
C SER A 88 -6.69 -12.93 5.35
N LYS A 89 -6.28 -13.96 6.10
CA LYS A 89 -5.34 -15.00 5.66
C LYS A 89 -6.04 -16.22 5.04
N ALA A 90 -7.36 -16.31 5.18
CA ALA A 90 -8.13 -17.42 4.62
C ALA A 90 -8.18 -17.33 3.10
N VAL A 91 -8.12 -18.48 2.43
CA VAL A 91 -8.39 -18.58 1.00
C VAL A 91 -9.80 -18.04 0.77
N THR A 92 -9.93 -17.06 -0.11
CA THR A 92 -11.19 -16.44 -0.50
C THR A 92 -12.24 -17.55 -0.78
N PRO A 93 -13.51 -17.43 -0.33
CA PRO A 93 -14.52 -18.48 -0.50
C PRO A 93 -14.58 -19.03 -1.94
N PRO A 94 -15.07 -20.27 -2.19
CA PRO A 94 -14.97 -20.95 -3.50
C PRO A 94 -15.44 -20.14 -4.72
N VAL A 95 -16.33 -19.16 -4.52
CA VAL A 95 -16.72 -18.16 -5.53
C VAL A 95 -15.54 -17.37 -6.11
N PHE A 96 -14.42 -17.33 -5.39
CA PHE A 96 -13.20 -16.58 -5.69
C PHE A 96 -11.97 -17.51 -5.74
N ALA A 97 -12.17 -18.83 -5.86
CA ALA A 97 -11.07 -19.79 -5.94
C ALA A 97 -10.16 -19.57 -7.16
N GLU A 98 -10.68 -18.93 -8.22
CA GLU A 98 -9.93 -18.54 -9.42
C GLU A 98 -9.36 -17.11 -9.35
N THR A 99 -9.74 -16.33 -8.33
CA THR A 99 -9.21 -14.98 -8.03
C THR A 99 -8.77 -14.92 -6.56
N PRO A 100 -7.80 -15.75 -6.13
CA PRO A 100 -7.34 -15.78 -4.74
C PRO A 100 -6.85 -14.40 -4.25
N ASP A 101 -6.43 -13.52 -5.17
CA ASP A 101 -5.78 -12.25 -4.86
C ASP A 101 -6.59 -11.07 -5.40
N ILE A 102 -7.82 -10.90 -4.90
CA ILE A 102 -8.58 -9.65 -5.10
C ILE A 102 -7.80 -8.52 -4.38
N SER A 103 -6.96 -7.85 -5.16
CA SER A 103 -6.30 -6.60 -4.80
C SER A 103 -7.34 -5.48 -4.78
N GLY A 104 -7.52 -4.86 -3.62
CA GLY A 104 -8.52 -3.82 -3.40
C GLY A 104 -8.44 -3.28 -1.99
N LEU A 105 -9.51 -2.66 -1.49
CA LEU A 105 -9.56 -2.21 -0.09
C LEU A 105 -9.65 -3.34 0.95
N VAL A 106 -9.56 -4.60 0.56
CA VAL A 106 -9.78 -5.75 1.46
C VAL A 106 -8.49 -6.54 1.70
N ARG A 107 -7.67 -6.69 0.66
CA ARG A 107 -6.45 -7.49 0.65
C ARG A 107 -5.41 -6.83 -0.28
N GLY A 108 -4.13 -6.96 0.06
CA GLY A 108 -3.02 -6.42 -0.70
C GLY A 108 -1.77 -6.20 0.15
N SER A 109 -0.61 -6.23 -0.49
CA SER A 109 0.68 -5.93 0.13
C SER A 109 1.64 -5.34 -0.90
N ALA A 110 2.51 -4.42 -0.47
CA ALA A 110 3.66 -3.96 -1.23
C ALA A 110 4.64 -5.10 -1.57
N GLU A 111 4.58 -6.21 -0.84
CA GLU A 111 5.45 -7.38 -0.95
C GLU A 111 4.72 -8.57 -1.62
N ASP A 112 3.60 -8.32 -2.28
CA ASP A 112 2.88 -9.35 -3.03
C ASP A 112 3.66 -9.71 -4.31
N PRO A 113 4.02 -11.00 -4.52
CA PRO A 113 4.89 -11.44 -5.61
C PRO A 113 4.31 -11.18 -7.01
N HIS A 114 3.00 -10.94 -7.14
CA HIS A 114 2.41 -10.56 -8.42
C HIS A 114 2.88 -9.18 -8.91
N TRP A 115 3.39 -8.34 -8.00
CA TRP A 115 3.88 -6.99 -8.28
C TRP A 115 5.40 -6.89 -8.24
N ASP A 116 6.12 -8.00 -8.40
CA ASP A 116 7.59 -8.01 -8.48
C ASP A 116 8.09 -7.08 -9.61
N PRO A 117 8.84 -6.02 -9.28
CA PRO A 117 9.25 -5.02 -10.24
C PRO A 117 10.54 -5.37 -10.99
N ASP A 118 11.22 -6.48 -10.70
CA ASP A 118 12.58 -6.76 -11.21
C ASP A 118 12.65 -6.76 -12.74
N ASN A 119 11.66 -7.40 -13.38
CA ASN A 119 11.58 -7.46 -14.83
C ASN A 119 11.30 -6.08 -15.45
N LEU A 120 10.46 -5.26 -14.81
CA LEU A 120 10.17 -3.89 -15.23
C LEU A 120 11.44 -3.02 -15.13
N ILE A 121 12.12 -3.06 -13.99
CA ILE A 121 13.32 -2.28 -13.73
C ILE A 121 14.44 -2.71 -14.70
N THR A 122 14.67 -4.01 -14.85
CA THR A 122 15.67 -4.55 -15.78
C THR A 122 15.40 -4.12 -17.22
N LEU A 123 14.14 -4.22 -17.68
CA LEU A 123 13.75 -3.76 -19.00
C LEU A 123 14.00 -2.25 -19.16
N SER A 124 13.57 -1.45 -18.19
CA SER A 124 13.71 0.02 -18.19
C SER A 124 15.17 0.46 -18.36
N THR A 125 16.08 -0.20 -17.65
CA THR A 125 17.52 0.04 -17.73
C THR A 125 18.07 -0.38 -19.09
N SER A 126 17.65 -1.53 -19.62
CA SER A 126 18.12 -2.04 -20.93
C SER A 126 17.76 -1.14 -22.11
N ILE A 127 16.66 -0.37 -22.01
CA ILE A 127 16.22 0.58 -23.05
C ILE A 127 16.70 2.02 -22.79
N GLY A 128 17.60 2.23 -21.82
CA GLY A 128 18.16 3.54 -21.49
C GLY A 128 17.17 4.50 -20.82
N LYS A 129 16.12 3.97 -20.18
CA LYS A 129 15.10 4.74 -19.45
C LYS A 129 14.90 4.15 -18.04
N PRO A 130 15.93 4.18 -17.18
CA PRO A 130 15.85 3.58 -15.85
C PRO A 130 14.70 4.22 -15.05
N VAL A 131 13.96 3.38 -14.32
CA VAL A 131 12.89 3.82 -13.41
C VAL A 131 13.15 3.30 -12.00
N ILE A 132 12.63 4.02 -11.01
CA ILE A 132 12.52 3.54 -9.64
C ILE A 132 11.08 3.12 -9.40
N TYR A 133 10.91 1.92 -8.83
CA TYR A 133 9.61 1.43 -8.42
C TYR A 133 9.46 1.58 -6.91
N VAL A 134 8.34 2.15 -6.46
CA VAL A 134 8.02 2.30 -5.04
C VAL A 134 6.65 1.67 -4.80
N ALA A 135 6.58 0.72 -3.86
CA ALA A 135 5.33 0.13 -3.41
C ALA A 135 5.03 0.59 -1.97
N LEU A 136 3.77 0.95 -1.72
CA LEU A 136 3.31 1.47 -0.43
C LEU A 136 2.25 0.54 0.17
N ASN A 137 2.42 0.20 1.45
CA ASN A 137 1.32 -0.37 2.24
C ASN A 137 0.46 0.75 2.81
N PHE A 138 -0.86 0.57 2.81
CA PHE A 138 -1.84 1.47 3.42
C PHE A 138 -2.96 0.65 4.09
N ARG A 139 -3.66 1.24 5.06
CA ARG A 139 -4.70 0.51 5.80
C ARG A 139 -5.88 0.11 4.91
N LEU A 140 -6.33 -1.13 5.15
CA LEU A 140 -7.40 -1.81 4.42
C LEU A 140 -8.62 -2.00 5.32
N THR A 141 -9.74 -2.39 4.72
CA THR A 141 -11.00 -2.81 5.38
C THR A 141 -11.53 -1.74 6.33
N ILE A 142 -12.16 -2.16 7.43
CA ILE A 142 -12.64 -1.28 8.49
C ILE A 142 -11.52 -0.39 9.06
N PHE A 143 -10.26 -0.84 9.09
CA PHE A 143 -9.14 -0.03 9.61
C PHE A 143 -8.80 1.18 8.74
N GLY A 144 -9.02 1.08 7.42
CA GLY A 144 -8.75 2.15 6.47
C GLY A 144 -9.97 3.04 6.17
N TYR A 145 -11.17 2.48 6.30
CA TYR A 145 -12.38 3.01 5.68
C TYR A 145 -13.64 2.86 6.55
N ALA A 146 -13.50 2.71 7.87
CA ALA A 146 -14.62 2.85 8.80
C ALA A 146 -15.27 4.24 8.66
N ARG A 147 -16.58 4.30 8.89
CA ARG A 147 -17.35 5.54 8.90
C ARG A 147 -18.29 5.56 10.10
N LEU A 148 -18.24 6.65 10.84
CA LEU A 148 -19.20 7.08 11.84
C LEU A 148 -19.28 8.62 11.76
N PRO A 149 -20.41 9.24 12.11
CA PRO A 149 -20.53 10.71 12.16
C PRO A 149 -19.40 11.37 12.93
N ILE A 150 -19.04 10.85 14.11
CA ILE A 150 -17.89 11.34 14.92
C ILE A 150 -16.56 11.35 14.17
N LEU A 151 -16.32 10.37 13.28
CA LEU A 151 -15.11 10.32 12.46
C LEU A 151 -15.15 11.40 11.37
N GLY A 152 -16.33 11.70 10.83
CA GLY A 152 -16.53 12.81 9.90
C GLY A 152 -16.29 14.16 10.57
N ASP A 153 -16.91 14.39 11.72
CA ASP A 153 -16.82 15.65 12.48
C ASP A 153 -15.39 15.96 12.93
N GLN A 154 -14.58 14.93 13.17
CA GLN A 154 -13.17 15.05 13.57
C GLN A 154 -12.17 14.98 12.41
N ASN A 155 -12.64 14.94 11.15
CA ASN A 155 -11.81 14.78 9.95
C ASN A 155 -10.91 13.52 9.97
N LEU A 156 -11.46 12.41 10.48
CA LEU A 156 -10.81 11.11 10.64
C LEU A 156 -11.31 10.07 9.62
N LEU A 157 -12.03 10.49 8.57
CA LEU A 157 -12.44 9.59 7.48
C LEU A 157 -11.29 9.34 6.50
N ASN A 158 -11.44 8.28 5.69
CA ASN A 158 -10.55 7.93 4.60
C ASN A 158 -9.09 7.74 5.02
N VAL A 159 -8.84 7.19 6.21
CA VAL A 159 -7.48 7.09 6.74
C VAL A 159 -6.57 6.23 5.87
N GLY A 160 -7.10 5.22 5.17
CA GLY A 160 -6.34 4.46 4.17
C GLY A 160 -5.89 5.30 2.97
N MET A 161 -6.65 6.33 2.56
CA MET A 161 -6.22 7.31 1.54
C MET A 161 -5.22 8.32 2.12
N ARG A 162 -5.39 8.69 3.39
CA ARG A 162 -4.43 9.56 4.08
C ARG A 162 -3.06 8.88 4.21
N ASP A 163 -3.04 7.57 4.44
CA ASP A 163 -1.83 6.73 4.41
C ASP A 163 -1.12 6.81 3.05
N GLN A 164 -1.87 6.63 1.94
CA GLN A 164 -1.31 6.76 0.58
C GLN A 164 -0.74 8.15 0.33
N ARG A 165 -1.46 9.21 0.73
CA ARG A 165 -0.97 10.59 0.61
C ARG A 165 0.32 10.81 1.41
N ALA A 166 0.39 10.28 2.64
CA ALA A 166 1.58 10.37 3.47
C ALA A 166 2.78 9.61 2.84
N GLY A 167 2.55 8.43 2.29
CA GLY A 167 3.57 7.67 1.57
C GLY A 167 4.06 8.39 0.31
N LEU A 168 3.15 8.93 -0.51
CA LEU A 168 3.52 9.74 -1.68
C LEU A 168 4.28 11.01 -1.30
N GLN A 169 3.91 11.66 -0.21
CA GLN A 169 4.65 12.80 0.32
C GLN A 169 6.07 12.39 0.74
N TRP A 170 6.22 11.26 1.44
CA TRP A 170 7.54 10.72 1.77
C TRP A 170 8.38 10.46 0.52
N VAL A 171 7.80 9.86 -0.53
CA VAL A 171 8.50 9.65 -1.81
C VAL A 171 8.92 10.99 -2.40
N LYS A 172 8.02 11.97 -2.47
CA LYS A 172 8.31 13.31 -2.99
C LYS A 172 9.50 13.97 -2.26
N ASP A 173 9.58 13.79 -0.96
CA ASP A 173 10.60 14.43 -0.13
C ASP A 173 11.95 13.69 -0.15
N ASN A 174 11.96 12.37 -0.42
CA ASN A 174 13.13 11.53 -0.18
C ASN A 174 13.68 10.79 -1.40
N ILE A 175 12.91 10.64 -2.49
CA ILE A 175 13.29 9.75 -3.60
C ILE A 175 14.55 10.20 -4.34
N ALA A 176 14.92 11.47 -4.23
CA ALA A 176 16.16 12.02 -4.77
C ALA A 176 17.40 11.31 -4.20
N ALA A 177 17.38 10.91 -2.93
CA ALA A 177 18.48 10.17 -2.29
C ALA A 177 18.68 8.78 -2.89
N PHE A 178 17.64 8.19 -3.47
CA PHE A 178 17.67 6.90 -4.17
C PHE A 178 17.99 7.05 -5.66
N GLY A 179 18.31 8.27 -6.13
CA GLY A 179 18.57 8.58 -7.54
C GLY A 179 17.33 8.88 -8.37
N GLY A 180 16.16 9.03 -7.74
CA GLY A 180 14.91 9.39 -8.41
C GLY A 180 14.77 10.88 -8.67
N ASP A 181 13.82 11.25 -9.52
CA ASP A 181 13.44 12.64 -9.78
C ASP A 181 12.12 12.94 -9.05
N PRO A 182 12.14 13.76 -7.98
CA PRO A 182 10.92 14.06 -7.21
C PRO A 182 9.86 14.77 -8.05
N ASP A 183 10.23 15.43 -9.16
CA ASP A 183 9.30 16.11 -10.06
C ASP A 183 8.73 15.18 -11.16
N LYS A 184 9.17 13.92 -11.23
CA LYS A 184 8.69 12.91 -12.19
C LYS A 184 8.11 11.67 -11.52
N ILE A 185 7.20 11.86 -10.58
CA ILE A 185 6.47 10.77 -9.93
C ILE A 185 5.22 10.43 -10.75
N THR A 186 5.09 9.16 -11.13
CA THR A 186 3.92 8.64 -11.85
C THR A 186 3.22 7.59 -10.98
N PRO A 187 2.16 7.95 -10.24
CA PRO A 187 1.39 6.98 -9.46
C PRO A 187 0.62 6.04 -10.41
N PRO A 188 0.70 4.71 -10.24
CA PRO A 188 -0.04 3.77 -11.06
C PRO A 188 -1.55 3.81 -10.71
N SER A 189 -2.40 3.88 -11.73
CA SER A 189 -3.85 3.96 -11.57
C SER A 189 -4.53 2.65 -11.13
N SER A 190 -3.78 1.59 -10.83
CA SER A 190 -4.33 0.28 -10.42
C SER A 190 -4.67 0.20 -8.92
N SER A 191 -4.23 1.17 -8.11
CA SER A 191 -4.63 1.24 -6.71
C SER A 191 -6.11 1.65 -6.65
N ALA A 192 -6.96 0.84 -6.03
CA ALA A 192 -8.42 1.08 -5.96
C ALA A 192 -8.84 2.54 -5.63
N PRO A 193 -8.11 3.33 -4.83
CA PRO A 193 -8.44 4.73 -4.54
C PRO A 193 -8.09 5.72 -5.66
N GLU A 194 -6.96 5.53 -6.34
CA GLU A 194 -6.61 6.32 -7.52
C GLU A 194 -7.43 5.86 -8.72
N ALA A 195 -7.71 4.57 -8.87
CA ALA A 195 -8.73 4.06 -9.77
C ALA A 195 -10.11 4.67 -9.46
N TRP A 196 -10.59 4.74 -8.21
CA TRP A 196 -11.86 5.41 -7.92
C TRP A 196 -11.84 6.91 -8.20
N SER A 197 -10.69 7.56 -8.02
CA SER A 197 -10.52 8.98 -8.36
C SER A 197 -10.35 9.22 -9.87
N MET A 198 -9.82 8.24 -10.62
CA MET A 198 -9.40 8.39 -12.02
C MET A 198 -10.21 7.59 -13.04
N SER A 199 -10.67 6.40 -12.69
CA SER A 199 -11.11 5.40 -13.67
C SER A 199 -12.60 5.40 -13.93
N GLY A 200 -13.44 6.02 -13.09
CA GLY A 200 -14.90 5.98 -13.24
C GLY A 200 -15.39 4.74 -14.00
N PRO A 201 -15.07 3.50 -13.57
CA PRO A 201 -15.36 2.32 -14.36
C PRO A 201 -16.87 2.24 -14.56
N PRO A 202 -17.34 1.82 -15.76
CA PRO A 202 -18.76 1.55 -15.99
C PRO A 202 -19.35 0.49 -15.04
N GLY A 203 -18.51 -0.26 -14.31
CA GLY A 203 -18.92 -1.33 -13.40
C GLY A 203 -18.79 -1.05 -11.89
N THR A 204 -18.15 0.04 -11.44
CA THR A 204 -18.02 0.34 -9.99
C THR A 204 -18.73 1.61 -9.55
N ALA A 205 -19.33 2.36 -10.48
CA ALA A 205 -20.37 3.34 -10.19
C ALA A 205 -21.71 2.65 -9.89
N LEU A 206 -21.70 1.64 -9.03
CA LEU A 206 -22.89 1.29 -8.29
C LEU A 206 -23.19 2.51 -7.40
N ASN A 207 -24.46 2.83 -7.22
CA ASN A 207 -24.95 3.97 -6.43
C ASN A 207 -24.64 3.80 -4.94
N ILE A 208 -23.36 3.60 -4.58
CA ILE A 208 -22.87 3.41 -3.23
C ILE A 208 -22.67 4.82 -2.69
N THR A 209 -23.67 5.28 -1.97
CA THR A 209 -23.57 6.49 -1.16
C THR A 209 -22.48 6.27 -0.09
N SER A 210 -21.77 7.33 0.28
CA SER A 210 -20.78 7.29 1.38
C SER A 210 -21.30 6.64 2.65
N ASP A 211 -22.62 6.71 2.86
CA ASP A 211 -23.30 6.20 4.05
C ASP A 211 -23.38 4.66 4.11
N ALA A 212 -23.07 3.95 3.03
CA ALA A 212 -22.99 2.48 3.05
C ALA A 212 -21.92 2.01 4.06
N SER A 213 -20.72 2.63 4.02
CA SER A 213 -19.64 2.33 4.98
C SER A 213 -20.08 2.58 6.43
N GLU A 214 -20.99 3.52 6.69
CA GLU A 214 -21.53 3.77 8.04
C GLU A 214 -22.42 2.61 8.50
N ILE A 215 -23.37 2.19 7.67
CA ILE A 215 -24.25 1.05 7.96
C ILE A 215 -23.40 -0.19 8.27
N HIS A 216 -22.37 -0.44 7.47
CA HIS A 216 -21.47 -1.57 7.67
C HIS A 216 -20.62 -1.45 8.94
N THR A 217 -20.12 -0.26 9.26
CA THR A 217 -19.36 -0.01 10.50
C THR A 217 -20.24 -0.24 11.73
N ARG A 218 -21.48 0.26 11.73
CA ARG A 218 -22.45 0.05 12.82
C ARG A 218 -22.82 -1.41 12.98
N ALA A 219 -23.06 -2.15 11.89
CA ALA A 219 -23.38 -3.58 11.96
C ALA A 219 -22.21 -4.42 12.51
N VAL A 220 -20.96 -4.06 12.19
CA VAL A 220 -19.79 -4.68 12.81
C VAL A 220 -19.69 -4.33 14.29
N ALA A 221 -19.96 -3.07 14.67
CA ALA A 221 -19.99 -2.67 16.07
C ALA A 221 -21.06 -3.43 16.87
N GLU A 222 -22.26 -3.63 16.31
CA GLU A 222 -23.32 -4.46 16.92
C GLU A 222 -22.86 -5.90 17.16
N LYS A 223 -22.22 -6.53 16.17
CA LYS A 223 -21.67 -7.90 16.28
C LYS A 223 -20.56 -8.03 17.33
N LEU A 224 -19.87 -6.94 17.62
CA LEU A 224 -18.81 -6.87 18.62
C LEU A 224 -19.30 -6.38 19.99
N GLU A 225 -20.62 -6.20 20.15
CA GLU A 225 -21.21 -5.63 21.38
C GLU A 225 -20.68 -4.21 21.70
N CYS A 226 -20.24 -3.47 20.68
CA CYS A 226 -19.74 -2.10 20.74
C CYS A 226 -20.75 -1.05 20.24
N ALA A 227 -21.99 -1.44 19.95
CA ALA A 227 -23.02 -0.48 19.54
C ALA A 227 -23.55 0.27 20.78
N HIS A 228 -23.21 1.55 20.87
CA HIS A 228 -23.65 2.44 21.94
C HIS A 228 -24.56 3.57 21.42
N GLU A 229 -25.23 4.29 22.32
CA GLU A 229 -26.05 5.45 21.96
C GLU A 229 -25.22 6.61 21.41
N SER A 230 -23.99 6.78 21.93
CA SER A 230 -23.01 7.77 21.48
C SER A 230 -22.03 7.14 20.47
N ASP A 231 -21.70 7.91 19.43
CA ASP A 231 -20.68 7.51 18.47
C ASP A 231 -19.26 7.56 19.08
N GLU A 232 -19.02 8.42 20.07
CA GLU A 232 -17.78 8.47 20.84
C GLU A 232 -17.55 7.16 21.61
N ASP A 233 -18.58 6.68 22.31
CA ASP A 233 -18.51 5.42 23.06
C ASP A 233 -18.33 4.22 22.10
N THR A 234 -19.07 4.23 20.98
CA THR A 234 -18.92 3.23 19.91
C THR A 234 -17.50 3.19 19.37
N LEU A 235 -16.92 4.34 19.04
CA LEU A 235 -15.55 4.44 18.55
C LEU A 235 -14.52 4.02 19.61
N SER A 236 -14.73 4.40 20.88
CA SER A 236 -13.85 4.00 21.98
C SER A 236 -13.85 2.48 22.15
N CYS A 237 -15.03 1.85 22.18
CA CYS A 237 -15.16 0.40 22.27
C CYS A 237 -14.45 -0.30 21.09
N LEU A 238 -14.67 0.16 19.85
CA LEU A 238 -14.03 -0.41 18.66
C LEU A 238 -12.50 -0.32 18.69
N ARG A 239 -11.91 0.71 19.31
CA ARG A 239 -10.46 0.86 19.49
C ARG A 239 -9.88 -0.12 20.52
N GLU A 240 -10.69 -0.59 21.46
CA GLU A 240 -10.29 -1.55 22.48
C GLU A 240 -10.41 -3.01 22.01
N ILE A 241 -11.22 -3.28 20.98
CA ILE A 241 -11.34 -4.61 20.39
C ILE A 241 -9.97 -5.07 19.83
N PRO A 242 -9.51 -6.28 20.17
CA PRO A 242 -8.33 -6.86 19.56
C PRO A 242 -8.41 -6.84 18.03
N MET A 243 -7.34 -6.38 17.39
CA MET A 243 -7.28 -6.15 15.94
C MET A 243 -7.64 -7.39 15.11
N ASP A 244 -7.21 -8.57 15.53
CA ASP A 244 -7.54 -9.84 14.90
C ASP A 244 -9.03 -10.17 14.98
N LYS A 245 -9.66 -9.91 16.14
CA LYS A 245 -11.10 -10.09 16.33
C LYS A 245 -11.93 -9.10 15.51
N LEU A 246 -11.54 -7.83 15.51
CA LEU A 246 -12.19 -6.80 14.71
C LEU A 246 -12.11 -7.13 13.21
N LEU A 247 -10.93 -7.56 12.74
CA LEU A 247 -10.73 -8.00 11.36
C LEU A 247 -11.60 -9.22 11.02
N GLU A 248 -11.59 -10.25 11.87
CA GLU A 248 -12.38 -11.47 11.67
C GLU A 248 -13.87 -11.14 11.46
N VAL A 249 -14.46 -10.34 12.36
CA VAL A 249 -15.88 -9.98 12.30
C VAL A 249 -16.18 -9.08 11.09
N ALA A 250 -15.29 -8.13 10.77
CA ALA A 250 -15.46 -7.28 9.60
C ALA A 250 -15.40 -8.05 8.27
N ILE A 251 -14.52 -9.05 8.17
CA ILE A 251 -14.42 -9.93 7.00
C ILE A 251 -15.64 -10.85 6.91
N GLU A 252 -16.04 -11.49 8.01
CA GLU A 252 -17.23 -12.34 8.06
C GLU A 252 -18.49 -11.56 7.64
N TYR A 253 -18.65 -10.34 8.17
CA TYR A 253 -19.73 -9.45 7.77
C TYR A 253 -19.68 -9.14 6.27
N SER A 254 -18.51 -8.79 5.75
CA SER A 254 -18.32 -8.46 4.33
C SER A 254 -18.63 -9.63 3.39
N VAL A 255 -18.25 -10.85 3.76
CA VAL A 255 -18.56 -12.06 2.97
C VAL A 255 -20.07 -12.32 2.93
N ASN A 256 -20.76 -12.15 4.07
CA ASN A 256 -22.20 -12.42 4.17
C ASN A 256 -23.10 -11.32 3.56
N HIS A 257 -22.57 -10.11 3.38
CA HIS A 257 -23.33 -8.95 2.91
C HIS A 257 -22.78 -8.38 1.60
N HIS A 258 -21.97 -9.17 0.90
CA HIS A 258 -21.35 -8.81 -0.36
C HIS A 258 -22.42 -8.39 -1.39
N PRO A 259 -22.38 -7.16 -1.97
CA PRO A 259 -23.29 -6.78 -3.03
C PRO A 259 -23.08 -7.69 -4.26
N PRO A 260 -24.10 -7.97 -5.09
CA PRO A 260 -24.08 -9.00 -6.15
C PRO A 260 -22.97 -8.88 -7.21
N MET A 261 -22.13 -7.84 -7.18
CA MET A 261 -21.04 -7.58 -8.14
C MET A 261 -19.75 -7.00 -7.49
N GLY A 262 -19.45 -7.17 -6.19
CA GLY A 262 -18.14 -6.73 -5.67
C GLY A 262 -17.92 -6.72 -4.14
N LEU A 263 -16.65 -6.82 -3.70
CA LEU A 263 -16.21 -7.10 -2.30
C LEU A 263 -16.07 -5.85 -1.42
N PHE A 264 -16.48 -4.69 -1.90
CA PHE A 264 -16.14 -3.42 -1.27
C PHE A 264 -17.19 -2.99 -0.24
N THR A 265 -17.16 -3.60 0.95
CA THR A 265 -17.99 -3.22 2.10
C THR A 265 -17.53 -1.92 2.73
N PHE A 266 -16.23 -1.78 2.97
CA PHE A 266 -15.64 -0.57 3.55
C PHE A 266 -14.95 0.20 2.44
N ILE A 267 -15.55 1.34 2.06
CA ILE A 267 -15.11 2.16 0.93
C ILE A 267 -14.83 3.61 1.31
N PRO A 268 -14.09 4.36 0.46
CA PRO A 268 -13.88 5.78 0.67
C PRO A 268 -15.23 6.51 0.74
N SER A 269 -15.29 7.48 1.64
CA SER A 269 -16.47 8.29 1.90
C SER A 269 -16.20 9.73 1.48
N VAL A 270 -17.22 10.43 0.97
CA VAL A 270 -17.13 11.88 0.79
C VAL A 270 -16.96 12.53 2.16
N ASP A 271 -15.85 13.23 2.37
CA ASP A 271 -15.48 13.85 3.65
C ASP A 271 -15.30 15.37 3.55
N GLY A 272 -15.39 15.95 2.35
CA GLY A 272 -15.20 17.39 2.15
C GLY A 272 -13.73 17.85 2.17
N ASP A 273 -12.78 16.93 2.41
CA ASP A 273 -11.34 17.18 2.50
C ASP A 273 -10.60 16.40 1.41
N ILE A 274 -10.25 15.13 1.66
CA ILE A 274 -9.51 14.31 0.69
C ILE A 274 -10.40 13.92 -0.50
N LEU A 275 -11.69 13.67 -0.22
CA LEU A 275 -12.72 13.43 -1.22
C LEU A 275 -13.80 14.51 -1.05
N PRO A 276 -13.65 15.66 -1.73
CA PRO A 276 -14.49 16.83 -1.49
C PRO A 276 -15.93 16.67 -2.00
N ASP A 277 -16.16 15.75 -2.95
CA ASP A 277 -17.48 15.40 -3.49
C ASP A 277 -17.38 14.03 -4.17
N HIS A 278 -18.50 13.49 -4.62
CA HIS A 278 -18.51 12.30 -5.46
C HIS A 278 -17.66 12.51 -6.72
N PRO A 279 -16.83 11.51 -7.13
CA PRO A 279 -16.00 11.64 -8.32
C PRO A 279 -16.77 12.06 -9.57
N SER A 280 -17.98 11.53 -9.78
CA SER A 280 -18.86 11.90 -10.91
C SER A 280 -19.22 13.41 -10.93
N VAL A 281 -19.41 14.02 -9.76
CA VAL A 281 -19.65 15.46 -9.61
C VAL A 281 -18.37 16.25 -9.88
N LEU A 282 -17.23 15.81 -9.34
CA LEU A 282 -15.92 16.44 -9.57
C LEU A 282 -15.53 16.43 -11.05
N TYR A 283 -15.72 15.30 -11.74
CA TYR A 283 -15.52 15.19 -13.18
C TYR A 283 -16.44 16.13 -13.97
N LYS A 284 -17.75 16.07 -13.71
CA LYS A 284 -18.75 16.88 -14.43
C LYS A 284 -18.54 18.39 -14.21
N SER A 285 -18.07 18.79 -13.03
CA SER A 285 -17.78 20.19 -12.70
C SER A 285 -16.38 20.65 -13.11
N GLY A 286 -15.54 19.76 -13.65
CA GLY A 286 -14.17 20.11 -14.06
C GLY A 286 -13.21 20.34 -12.89
N ARG A 287 -13.53 19.84 -11.70
CA ARG A 287 -12.75 19.93 -10.45
C ARG A 287 -11.84 18.70 -10.27
N PHE A 288 -10.93 18.50 -11.23
CA PHE A 288 -9.92 17.45 -11.21
C PHE A 288 -8.58 17.99 -11.73
N SER A 289 -7.48 17.24 -11.58
CA SER A 289 -6.15 17.66 -12.05
C SER A 289 -6.12 17.86 -13.57
N LYS A 290 -5.53 18.97 -14.04
CA LYS A 290 -5.47 19.33 -15.46
C LYS A 290 -4.01 19.40 -15.93
N GLY A 291 -3.78 19.02 -17.17
CA GLY A 291 -2.43 19.08 -17.78
C GLY A 291 -1.53 17.90 -17.43
N THR A 292 -2.01 16.93 -16.64
CA THR A 292 -1.32 15.67 -16.38
C THR A 292 -1.66 14.65 -17.48
N PRO A 293 -0.69 14.09 -18.20
CA PRO A 293 -0.93 12.97 -19.11
C PRO A 293 -1.44 11.75 -18.35
N VAL A 294 -2.47 11.08 -18.87
CA VAL A 294 -3.06 9.88 -18.28
C VAL A 294 -3.05 8.76 -19.30
N VAL A 295 -2.67 7.56 -18.87
CA VAL A 295 -2.82 6.31 -19.62
C VAL A 295 -3.85 5.46 -18.87
N PHE A 296 -4.89 5.00 -19.55
CA PHE A 296 -5.91 4.12 -19.00
C PHE A 296 -6.27 3.03 -20.02
N GLY A 297 -6.75 1.89 -19.52
CA GLY A 297 -7.17 0.75 -20.32
C GLY A 297 -7.96 -0.25 -19.46
N TRP A 298 -8.53 -1.26 -20.12
CA TRP A 298 -9.30 -2.34 -19.50
C TRP A 298 -8.93 -3.66 -20.19
N THR A 299 -9.23 -4.79 -19.54
CA THR A 299 -9.08 -6.09 -20.20
C THR A 299 -10.37 -6.47 -20.95
N GLU A 300 -10.26 -7.37 -21.94
CA GLU A 300 -11.41 -7.79 -22.76
C GLU A 300 -12.56 -8.38 -21.92
N ASP A 301 -12.21 -9.08 -20.83
CA ASP A 301 -13.13 -9.85 -19.98
C ASP A 301 -13.07 -9.43 -18.50
N ASP A 302 -12.90 -8.14 -18.19
CA ASP A 302 -12.82 -7.64 -16.78
C ASP A 302 -14.00 -8.12 -15.90
N GLY A 303 -15.19 -8.30 -16.47
CA GLY A 303 -16.36 -8.79 -15.75
C GLY A 303 -16.27 -10.25 -15.30
N ALA A 304 -15.43 -11.06 -15.95
CA ALA A 304 -15.27 -12.48 -15.66
C ALA A 304 -14.74 -12.73 -14.24
N MET A 305 -13.97 -11.80 -13.67
CA MET A 305 -13.48 -11.91 -12.28
C MET A 305 -14.60 -11.94 -11.24
N ASN A 306 -15.79 -11.44 -11.57
CA ASN A 306 -16.96 -11.42 -10.69
C ASN A 306 -17.96 -12.54 -11.00
N ALA A 307 -17.73 -13.30 -12.08
CA ALA A 307 -18.51 -14.48 -12.37
C ALA A 307 -18.04 -15.60 -11.44
N GLY A 308 -18.76 -15.81 -10.33
CA GLY A 308 -18.56 -17.01 -9.52
C GLY A 308 -18.72 -18.27 -10.38
N PRO A 309 -18.23 -19.44 -9.93
CA PRO A 309 -18.37 -20.68 -10.66
C PRO A 309 -19.84 -20.84 -11.02
N ALA A 310 -20.13 -21.00 -12.31
CA ALA A 310 -21.48 -21.27 -12.78
C ALA A 310 -22.00 -22.44 -11.95
N LEU A 311 -22.96 -22.18 -11.06
CA LEU A 311 -23.70 -23.24 -10.40
C LEU A 311 -24.35 -24.01 -11.55
N MET A 312 -23.78 -25.17 -11.87
CA MET A 312 -24.42 -26.13 -12.76
C MET A 312 -25.82 -26.35 -12.20
N PHE A 313 -26.81 -26.04 -13.05
CA PHE A 313 -28.23 -26.28 -12.80
C PHE A 313 -28.50 -27.69 -12.24
#